data_AF-A0A0C2RQU6-F1
#
_entry.id   AF-A0A0C2RQU6-F1
#
_cell.length_a   1.000
_cell.length_b   1.000
_cell.length_c   1.000
_cell.angle_alpha   90.00
_cell.angle_beta   90.00
_cell.angle_gamma   90.00
#
_symmetry.space_group_name_H-M   'P 1'
#
loop_
_entity.id
_entity.type
_entity.pdbx_description
1 polymer ?
#
loop_
_entity_poly.entity_id
_entity_poly.type
_entity_poly.pdbx_seq_one_letter_code
_entity_poly.pdbx_strand_id
1 'polypeptide(L)'
;MSSTFNWNRYLPFHSHSTIQSYLSNQYKQLCFELPNQLAALKSSSFFYHLEHAESCYIQSDKAPTSIQPLLQFYGISHLIKACLISKDPTYPSSTAQLAHGVSTRKKKKLHYSFLEDSVKIQKNGLFPTFSDLLFHVKHLEGNSYEMYELLAILQGDHHSLNPVQSHFLLLYNLSMIARYETMWWGDCLQYKKTDDYSIIRGFLHFSSQYIPQALLEFLLDHVHPVKQQLLDLSIQQDLMH
;
A
#
# COMPACT_ATOMS: atom_id res chain seq x y z
N MET A 1 -21.49 -1.63 2.48
CA MET A 1 -21.01 -1.06 1.19
C MET A 1 -19.63 -1.65 0.95
N SER A 2 -19.54 -2.82 0.34
CA SER A 2 -18.29 -3.59 0.29
C SER A 2 -17.41 -3.16 -0.89
N SER A 3 -16.12 -3.03 -0.60
CA SER A 3 -15.10 -3.20 -1.62
C SER A 3 -15.00 -4.70 -1.98
N THR A 4 -14.32 -5.03 -3.06
CA THR A 4 -13.90 -6.38 -3.43
C THR A 4 -13.14 -7.11 -2.31
N PHE A 5 -12.54 -6.36 -1.39
CA PHE A 5 -11.99 -6.83 -0.13
C PHE A 5 -12.97 -6.60 1.05
N ASN A 6 -13.06 -7.58 1.97
CA ASN A 6 -13.87 -7.42 3.18
C ASN A 6 -13.12 -6.59 4.25
N TRP A 7 -13.43 -5.29 4.32
CA TRP A 7 -12.83 -4.37 5.29
C TRP A 7 -13.20 -4.65 6.75
N ASN A 8 -14.25 -5.42 7.03
CA ASN A 8 -14.56 -5.84 8.41
C ASN A 8 -13.39 -6.61 9.05
N ARG A 9 -12.50 -7.19 8.25
CA ARG A 9 -11.30 -7.88 8.74
C ARG A 9 -10.31 -6.94 9.45
N TYR A 10 -10.39 -5.63 9.22
CA TYR A 10 -9.63 -4.63 9.95
C TYR A 10 -10.30 -4.20 11.26
N LEU A 11 -11.56 -4.58 11.56
CA LEU A 11 -12.31 -4.17 12.77
C LEU A 11 -11.54 -4.25 14.09
N PRO A 12 -10.67 -5.25 14.33
CA PRO A 12 -9.86 -5.29 15.55
C PRO A 12 -8.98 -4.05 15.75
N PHE A 13 -8.68 -3.31 14.67
CA PHE A 13 -7.96 -2.06 14.69
C PHE A 13 -8.84 -0.80 14.67
N HIS A 14 -10.15 -0.90 14.94
CA HIS A 14 -11.06 0.27 15.03
C HIS A 14 -11.30 0.72 16.48
N SER A 15 -11.00 -0.13 17.47
CA SER A 15 -11.11 0.24 18.88
C SER A 15 -9.81 0.85 19.39
N HIS A 16 -9.87 2.06 19.94
CA HIS A 16 -8.71 2.76 20.49
C HIS A 16 -7.98 1.91 21.55
N SER A 17 -8.71 1.23 22.44
CA SER A 17 -8.10 0.37 23.46
C SER A 17 -7.39 -0.85 22.86
N THR A 18 -7.91 -1.37 21.74
CA THR A 18 -7.29 -2.50 21.03
C THR A 18 -6.04 -2.07 20.28
N ILE A 19 -6.08 -0.91 19.59
CA ILE A 19 -4.92 -0.32 18.92
C ILE A 19 -3.81 -0.02 19.93
N GLN A 20 -4.15 0.63 21.04
CA GLN A 20 -3.16 0.96 22.07
C GLN A 20 -2.51 -0.30 22.66
N SER A 21 -3.31 -1.33 22.93
CA SER A 21 -2.81 -2.62 23.41
C SER A 21 -1.91 -3.30 22.37
N TYR A 22 -2.31 -3.27 21.09
CA TYR A 22 -1.54 -3.82 19.97
C TYR A 22 -0.19 -3.11 19.83
N LEU A 23 -0.19 -1.78 19.71
CA LEU A 23 1.03 -0.99 19.57
C LEU A 23 1.94 -1.11 20.79
N SER A 24 1.39 -1.15 22.00
CA SER A 24 2.19 -1.34 23.22
C SER A 24 2.91 -2.69 23.20
N ASN A 25 2.22 -3.76 22.79
CA ASN A 25 2.83 -5.08 22.64
C ASN A 25 3.92 -5.08 21.57
N GLN A 26 3.69 -4.45 20.42
CA GLN A 26 4.71 -4.31 19.37
C GLN A 26 5.95 -3.57 19.88
N TYR A 27 5.76 -2.40 20.50
CA TYR A 27 6.89 -1.59 20.99
C TYR A 27 7.63 -2.27 22.13
N LYS A 28 6.94 -3.07 22.95
CA LYS A 28 7.58 -3.90 23.98
C LYS A 28 8.44 -5.00 23.37
N GLN A 29 7.95 -5.70 22.34
CA GLN A 29 8.71 -6.72 21.60
C GLN A 29 9.95 -6.13 20.90
N LEU A 30 9.85 -4.87 20.46
CA LEU A 30 10.93 -4.12 19.84
C LEU A 30 11.83 -3.39 20.85
N CYS A 31 11.66 -3.65 22.15
CA CYS A 31 12.50 -3.13 23.24
C CYS A 31 12.53 -1.59 23.36
N PHE A 32 11.45 -0.88 23.02
CA PHE A 32 11.33 0.55 23.35
C PHE A 32 11.12 0.77 24.86
N GLU A 33 11.70 1.84 25.42
CA GLU A 33 11.70 2.09 26.88
C GLU A 33 10.32 2.37 27.48
N LEU A 34 9.42 3.03 26.74
CA LEU A 34 8.12 3.50 27.23
C LEU A 34 6.95 3.05 26.32
N PRO A 35 6.74 1.74 26.12
CA PRO A 35 5.86 1.21 25.09
C PRO A 35 4.40 1.65 25.25
N ASN A 36 3.89 1.73 26.48
CA ASN A 36 2.52 2.19 26.75
C ASN A 36 2.30 3.66 26.40
N GLN A 37 3.29 4.52 26.67
CA GLN A 37 3.21 5.96 26.38
C GLN A 37 3.32 6.21 24.87
N LEU A 38 4.28 5.53 24.22
CA LEU A 38 4.45 5.58 22.77
C LEU A 38 3.19 5.07 22.04
N ALA A 39 2.57 3.99 22.54
CA ALA A 39 1.33 3.48 22.01
C ALA A 39 0.18 4.48 22.16
N ALA A 40 0.02 5.10 23.32
CA ALA A 40 -0.99 6.14 23.54
C ALA A 40 -0.83 7.31 22.55
N LEU A 41 0.41 7.76 22.34
CA LEU A 41 0.72 8.85 21.40
C LEU A 41 0.44 8.47 19.93
N LYS A 42 0.67 7.22 19.54
CA LYS A 42 0.56 6.78 18.13
C LYS A 42 -0.78 6.17 17.75
N SER A 43 -1.61 5.79 18.72
CA SER A 43 -2.88 5.07 18.45
C SER A 43 -3.80 5.83 17.50
N SER A 44 -3.98 7.14 17.70
CA SER A 44 -4.82 7.96 16.81
C SER A 44 -4.23 8.07 15.40
N SER A 45 -2.91 8.26 15.28
CA SER A 45 -2.25 8.33 13.97
C SER A 45 -2.37 7.01 13.21
N PHE A 46 -2.19 5.88 13.89
CA PHE A 46 -2.37 4.54 13.33
C PHE A 46 -3.81 4.34 12.83
N PHE A 47 -4.79 4.66 13.68
CA PHE A 47 -6.22 4.59 13.36
C PHE A 47 -6.57 5.40 12.11
N TYR A 48 -6.19 6.68 12.06
CA TYR A 48 -6.51 7.52 10.92
C TYR A 48 -5.86 7.05 9.63
N HIS A 49 -4.68 6.42 9.68
CA HIS A 49 -4.12 5.79 8.49
C HIS A 49 -4.99 4.64 7.99
N LEU A 50 -5.50 3.78 8.87
CA LEU A 50 -6.41 2.70 8.45
C LEU A 50 -7.73 3.24 7.90
N GLU A 51 -8.37 4.20 8.56
CA GLU A 51 -9.62 4.82 8.09
C GLU A 51 -9.47 5.47 6.71
N HIS A 52 -8.36 6.17 6.48
CA HIS A 52 -8.07 6.76 5.17
C HIS A 52 -7.80 5.69 4.11
N ALA A 53 -7.10 4.61 4.46
CA ALA A 53 -6.88 3.50 3.54
C ALA A 53 -8.20 2.84 3.13
N GLU A 54 -9.03 2.47 4.10
CA GLU A 54 -10.35 1.88 3.90
C GLU A 54 -11.20 2.78 3.00
N SER A 55 -11.30 4.07 3.34
CA SER A 55 -12.03 5.05 2.55
C SER A 55 -11.52 5.12 1.11
N CYS A 56 -10.20 5.16 0.90
CA CYS A 56 -9.62 5.21 -0.43
C CYS A 56 -9.98 3.97 -1.28
N TYR A 57 -9.88 2.76 -0.72
CA TYR A 57 -10.20 1.53 -1.44
C TYR A 57 -11.69 1.35 -1.68
N ILE A 58 -12.55 1.62 -0.69
CA ILE A 58 -14.02 1.59 -0.87
C ILE A 58 -14.47 2.57 -1.96
N GLN A 59 -13.88 3.76 -2.01
CA GLN A 59 -14.20 4.73 -3.06
C GLN A 59 -13.59 4.32 -4.40
N SER A 60 -12.40 3.73 -4.42
CA SER A 60 -11.77 3.23 -5.67
C SER A 60 -12.68 2.23 -6.38
N ASP A 61 -13.28 1.30 -5.65
CA ASP A 61 -14.13 0.27 -6.23
C ASP A 61 -15.41 0.83 -6.88
N LYS A 62 -15.86 2.00 -6.45
CA LYS A 62 -17.03 2.71 -7.01
C LYS A 62 -16.65 3.74 -8.08
N ALA A 63 -15.38 4.15 -8.09
CA ALA A 63 -14.90 5.22 -8.92
C ALA A 63 -14.74 4.78 -10.39
N PRO A 64 -14.86 5.71 -11.35
CA PRO A 64 -14.44 5.44 -12.72
C PRO A 64 -12.94 5.16 -12.76
N THR A 65 -12.51 4.31 -13.71
CA THR A 65 -11.09 3.96 -13.88
C THR A 65 -10.19 5.19 -13.99
N SER A 66 -10.71 6.31 -14.51
CA SER A 66 -9.96 7.57 -14.63
C SER A 66 -9.33 8.06 -13.32
N ILE A 67 -9.92 7.78 -12.15
CA ILE A 67 -9.40 8.19 -10.84
C ILE A 67 -9.02 7.01 -9.93
N GLN A 68 -9.37 5.77 -10.31
CA GLN A 68 -9.06 4.57 -9.53
C GLN A 68 -7.59 4.44 -9.10
N PRO A 69 -6.59 4.63 -10.00
CA PRO A 69 -5.18 4.53 -9.61
C PRO A 69 -4.77 5.50 -8.51
N LEU A 70 -5.33 6.72 -8.54
CA LEU A 70 -5.04 7.74 -7.54
C LEU A 70 -5.51 7.30 -6.15
N LEU A 71 -6.73 6.80 -6.08
CA LEU A 71 -7.34 6.32 -4.85
C LEU A 71 -6.58 5.11 -4.30
N GLN A 72 -6.28 4.11 -5.13
CA GLN A 72 -5.51 2.93 -4.68
C GLN A 72 -4.10 3.29 -4.22
N PHE A 73 -3.43 4.22 -4.92
CA PHE A 73 -2.09 4.68 -4.52
C PHE A 73 -2.06 5.36 -3.15
N TYR A 74 -3.04 6.22 -2.86
CA TYR A 74 -3.16 6.78 -1.50
C TYR A 74 -3.60 5.72 -0.49
N GLY A 75 -4.47 4.78 -0.87
CA GLY A 75 -4.87 3.64 -0.04
C GLY A 75 -3.68 2.82 0.45
N ILE A 76 -2.85 2.30 -0.46
CA ILE A 76 -1.64 1.55 -0.11
C ILE A 76 -0.67 2.41 0.71
N SER A 77 -0.49 3.68 0.36
CA SER A 77 0.39 4.59 1.10
C SER A 77 -0.03 4.72 2.56
N HIS A 78 -1.34 4.76 2.82
CA HIS A 78 -1.89 4.84 4.18
C HIS A 78 -1.74 3.50 4.94
N LEU A 79 -2.01 2.35 4.31
CA LEU A 79 -1.79 1.04 4.95
C LEU A 79 -0.32 0.82 5.33
N ILE A 80 0.61 1.18 4.43
CA ILE A 80 2.05 1.10 4.72
C ILE A 80 2.43 1.99 5.90
N LYS A 81 1.89 3.21 5.98
CA LYS A 81 2.15 4.10 7.12
C LYS A 81 1.63 3.53 8.45
N ALA A 82 0.48 2.86 8.45
CA ALA A 82 0.01 2.14 9.64
C ALA A 82 1.00 1.02 10.03
N CYS A 83 1.48 0.24 9.06
CA CYS A 83 2.50 -0.80 9.30
C CYS A 83 3.81 -0.21 9.84
N LEU A 84 4.29 0.91 9.29
CA LEU A 84 5.47 1.63 9.78
C LEU A 84 5.29 2.08 11.22
N ILE A 85 4.17 2.70 11.56
CA ILE A 85 3.88 3.12 12.94
C ILE A 85 3.91 1.91 13.87
N SER A 86 3.39 0.74 13.46
CA SER A 86 3.43 -0.46 14.30
C SER A 86 4.83 -0.98 14.61
N LYS A 87 5.83 -0.64 13.78
CA LYS A 87 7.23 -1.07 13.93
C LYS A 87 8.18 0.03 14.42
N ASP A 88 7.79 1.29 14.28
CA ASP A 88 8.60 2.43 14.69
C ASP A 88 7.71 3.58 15.21
N PRO A 89 7.65 3.80 16.53
CA PRO A 89 6.92 4.92 17.12
C PRO A 89 7.58 6.27 16.86
N THR A 90 8.74 6.34 16.21
CA THR A 90 9.35 7.60 15.78
C THR A 90 8.93 7.99 14.37
N TYR A 91 8.30 7.10 13.60
CA TYR A 91 7.86 7.38 12.24
C TYR A 91 6.69 8.41 12.19
N PRO A 92 6.72 9.40 11.28
CA PRO A 92 7.89 9.80 10.48
C PRO A 92 8.91 10.57 11.33
N SER A 93 10.18 10.19 11.23
CA SER A 93 11.29 10.80 11.99
C SER A 93 11.87 12.05 11.31
N SER A 94 11.53 12.28 10.04
CA SER A 94 11.89 13.50 9.31
C SER A 94 10.87 13.83 8.21
N THR A 95 10.87 15.09 7.77
CA THR A 95 10.03 15.55 6.65
C THR A 95 10.37 14.85 5.33
N ALA A 96 11.59 14.32 5.18
CA ALA A 96 11.99 13.56 4.00
C ALA A 96 11.17 12.29 3.81
N GLN A 97 10.69 11.67 4.90
CA GLN A 97 9.83 10.47 4.86
C GLN A 97 8.38 10.78 4.45
N LEU A 98 7.99 12.06 4.35
CA LEU A 98 6.66 12.48 3.89
C LEU A 98 6.54 12.40 2.36
N ALA A 99 7.65 12.49 1.63
CA ALA A 99 7.68 12.27 0.19
C ALA A 99 7.44 10.79 -0.15
N HIS A 100 6.97 10.49 -1.37
CA HIS A 100 6.74 9.09 -1.77
C HIS A 100 8.03 8.27 -1.89
N GLY A 101 9.17 8.92 -2.15
CA GLY A 101 10.47 8.27 -2.32
C GLY A 101 10.69 7.60 -3.67
N VAL A 102 9.89 8.00 -4.66
CA VAL A 102 9.93 7.50 -6.04
C VAL A 102 9.60 8.63 -7.01
N SER A 103 10.03 8.48 -8.26
CA SER A 103 9.75 9.45 -9.33
C SER A 103 9.58 8.78 -10.69
N THR A 104 8.72 9.32 -11.54
CA THR A 104 8.66 8.97 -12.97
C THR A 104 9.28 10.07 -13.84
N ARG A 105 9.54 9.77 -15.11
CA ARG A 105 9.97 10.79 -16.07
C ARG A 105 8.87 11.83 -16.27
N LYS A 106 9.23 13.12 -16.16
CA LYS A 106 8.31 14.26 -16.31
C LYS A 106 7.80 14.51 -17.74
N LYS A 107 8.55 14.06 -18.76
CA LYS A 107 8.17 14.19 -20.18
C LYS A 107 8.15 12.80 -20.79
N LYS A 108 6.99 12.37 -21.28
CA LYS A 108 6.83 11.09 -21.97
C LYS A 108 7.35 11.17 -23.42
N LYS A 109 7.73 10.01 -23.97
CA LYS A 109 8.21 9.88 -25.37
C LYS A 109 7.04 10.06 -26.35
N LEU A 110 7.35 10.36 -27.62
CA LEU A 110 6.37 10.60 -28.71
C LEU A 110 5.44 9.38 -28.97
N HIS A 111 5.85 8.18 -28.56
CA HIS A 111 5.07 6.94 -28.60
C HIS A 111 5.10 6.30 -27.21
N TYR A 112 4.31 6.85 -26.29
CA TYR A 112 4.28 6.37 -24.91
C TYR A 112 3.44 5.08 -24.79
N SER A 113 4.02 4.06 -24.16
CA SER A 113 3.33 2.87 -23.63
C SER A 113 3.57 2.79 -22.13
N PHE A 114 2.57 2.31 -21.39
CA PHE A 114 2.68 2.12 -19.95
C PHE A 114 3.73 1.07 -19.60
N LEU A 115 3.76 -0.05 -20.33
CA LEU A 115 4.68 -1.16 -20.04
C LEU A 115 6.16 -0.77 -20.13
N GLU A 116 6.49 0.14 -21.03
CA GLU A 116 7.84 0.67 -21.26
C GLU A 116 8.18 1.87 -20.36
N ASP A 117 7.24 2.32 -19.52
CA ASP A 117 7.50 3.41 -18.59
C ASP A 117 8.32 2.94 -17.40
N SER A 118 9.07 3.86 -16.80
CA SER A 118 10.00 3.54 -15.73
C SER A 118 9.72 4.35 -14.47
N VAL A 119 9.85 3.72 -13.31
CA VAL A 119 9.87 4.39 -12.00
C VAL A 119 11.26 4.28 -11.38
N LYS A 120 11.76 5.39 -10.86
CA LYS A 120 13.07 5.47 -10.20
C LYS A 120 12.89 5.63 -8.69
N ILE A 121 13.64 4.83 -7.93
CA ILE A 121 13.67 4.90 -6.48
C ILE A 121 14.61 6.03 -6.02
N GLN A 122 14.12 6.85 -5.11
CA GLN A 122 14.85 7.98 -4.54
C GLN A 122 15.54 7.57 -3.24
N LYS A 123 16.53 8.35 -2.82
CA LYS A 123 17.30 8.10 -1.58
C LYS A 123 16.43 8.13 -0.32
N ASN A 124 15.47 9.06 -0.26
CA ASN A 124 14.61 9.28 0.90
C ASN A 124 13.14 9.26 0.49
N GLY A 125 12.26 8.92 1.43
CA GLY A 125 10.81 8.93 1.26
C GLY A 125 10.17 7.65 1.77
N LEU A 126 8.85 7.57 1.60
CA LEU A 126 8.05 6.44 2.05
C LEU A 126 8.59 5.10 1.53
N PHE A 127 8.87 5.01 0.22
CA PHE A 127 9.34 3.77 -0.40
C PHE A 127 10.63 3.20 0.20
N PRO A 128 11.77 3.93 0.23
CA PRO A 128 12.98 3.40 0.85
C PRO A 128 12.79 3.14 2.36
N THR A 129 11.99 3.95 3.05
CA THR A 129 11.72 3.75 4.49
C THR A 129 10.98 2.44 4.77
N PHE A 130 9.91 2.12 4.04
CA PHE A 130 9.18 0.88 4.27
C PHE A 130 9.92 -0.34 3.73
N SER A 131 10.68 -0.18 2.64
CA SER A 131 11.50 -1.25 2.09
C SER A 131 12.53 -1.75 3.10
N ASP A 132 13.19 -0.82 3.80
CA ASP A 132 14.15 -1.16 4.85
C ASP A 132 13.44 -1.68 6.10
N LEU A 133 12.51 -0.89 6.68
CA LEU A 133 11.95 -1.20 7.99
C LEU A 133 11.05 -2.45 7.99
N LEU A 134 10.18 -2.61 6.99
CA LEU A 134 9.18 -3.69 6.97
C LEU A 134 9.67 -4.96 6.26
N PHE A 135 10.60 -4.82 5.32
CA PHE A 135 11.00 -5.90 4.42
C PHE A 135 12.51 -6.15 4.38
N HIS A 136 13.31 -5.38 5.13
CA HIS A 136 14.76 -5.54 5.23
C HIS A 136 15.51 -5.43 3.89
N VAL A 137 14.94 -4.72 2.92
CA VAL A 137 15.56 -4.47 1.61
C VAL A 137 16.20 -3.08 1.61
N LYS A 138 17.54 -3.06 1.66
CA LYS A 138 18.38 -1.85 1.69
C LYS A 138 19.01 -1.55 0.33
N HIS A 139 19.57 -0.35 0.18
CA HIS A 139 20.37 0.06 -0.98
C HIS A 139 19.63 -0.01 -2.33
N LEU A 140 18.35 0.36 -2.32
CA LEU A 140 17.52 0.44 -3.52
C LEU A 140 17.64 1.79 -4.24
N GLU A 141 18.27 2.80 -3.64
CA GLU A 141 18.35 4.13 -4.22
C GLU A 141 19.04 4.13 -5.59
N GLY A 142 18.48 4.89 -6.53
CA GLY A 142 19.04 4.98 -7.89
C GLY A 142 18.54 3.91 -8.84
N ASN A 143 18.08 2.75 -8.34
CA ASN A 143 17.48 1.71 -9.17
C ASN A 143 16.24 2.24 -9.88
N SER A 144 16.04 1.75 -11.11
CA SER A 144 14.88 2.06 -11.94
C SER A 144 14.29 0.76 -12.45
N TYR A 145 12.96 0.68 -12.45
CA TYR A 145 12.21 -0.49 -12.87
C TYR A 145 11.23 -0.09 -13.95
N GLU A 146 11.15 -0.88 -15.02
CA GLU A 146 10.11 -0.76 -16.02
C GLU A 146 8.80 -1.41 -15.53
N MET A 147 7.66 -0.93 -16.00
CA MET A 147 6.37 -1.44 -15.52
C MET A 147 6.17 -2.92 -15.89
N TYR A 148 6.70 -3.35 -17.05
CA TYR A 148 6.66 -4.76 -17.44
C TYR A 148 7.43 -5.65 -16.44
N GLU A 149 8.60 -5.21 -15.96
CA GLU A 149 9.42 -5.96 -14.99
C GLU A 149 8.66 -6.12 -13.67
N LEU A 150 8.05 -5.04 -13.19
CA LEU A 150 7.27 -5.07 -11.95
C LEU A 150 6.06 -5.99 -12.07
N LEU A 151 5.39 -6.05 -13.22
CA LEU A 151 4.29 -6.97 -13.47
C LEU A 151 4.77 -8.43 -13.54
N ALA A 152 5.93 -8.69 -14.13
CA ALA A 152 6.53 -10.03 -14.15
C ALA A 152 6.87 -10.52 -12.72
N ILE A 153 7.36 -9.63 -11.86
CA ILE A 153 7.60 -9.93 -10.43
C ILE A 153 6.31 -10.41 -9.74
N LEU A 154 5.16 -9.80 -10.07
CA LEU A 154 3.86 -10.21 -9.50
C LEU A 154 3.39 -11.58 -10.01
N GLN A 155 3.94 -12.07 -11.13
CA GLN A 155 3.65 -13.39 -11.69
C GLN A 155 4.60 -14.49 -11.16
N GLY A 156 5.57 -14.13 -10.33
CA GLY A 156 6.50 -15.07 -9.69
C GLY A 156 7.91 -15.09 -10.30
N ASP A 157 8.22 -14.21 -11.26
CA ASP A 157 9.57 -14.09 -11.82
C ASP A 157 10.49 -13.22 -10.92
N HIS A 158 11.75 -13.63 -10.72
CA HIS A 158 12.86 -12.88 -10.09
C HIS A 158 12.55 -11.98 -8.86
N HIS A 159 13.03 -12.36 -7.66
CA HIS A 159 12.72 -11.67 -6.39
C HIS A 159 13.65 -10.48 -6.01
N SER A 160 13.87 -9.49 -6.87
CA SER A 160 14.59 -8.28 -6.43
C SER A 160 13.74 -7.38 -5.52
N LEU A 161 12.42 -7.45 -5.67
CA LEU A 161 11.43 -6.75 -4.85
C LEU A 161 10.33 -7.72 -4.42
N ASN A 162 9.76 -7.49 -3.25
CA ASN A 162 8.56 -8.22 -2.82
C ASN A 162 7.29 -7.65 -3.50
N PRO A 163 6.17 -8.40 -3.49
CA PRO A 163 4.95 -7.95 -4.15
C PRO A 163 4.41 -6.59 -3.66
N VAL A 164 4.49 -6.27 -2.36
CA VAL A 164 4.00 -4.97 -1.84
C VAL A 164 4.82 -3.82 -2.42
N GLN A 165 6.14 -3.98 -2.52
CA GLN A 165 7.02 -3.00 -3.17
C GLN A 165 6.63 -2.82 -4.65
N SER A 166 6.44 -3.89 -5.40
CA SER A 166 6.07 -3.82 -6.82
C SER A 166 4.72 -3.15 -7.04
N HIS A 167 3.71 -3.47 -6.21
CA HIS A 167 2.40 -2.80 -6.27
C HIS A 167 2.51 -1.30 -5.96
N PHE A 168 3.30 -0.90 -4.96
CA PHE A 168 3.50 0.51 -4.65
C PHE A 168 4.09 1.28 -5.84
N LEU A 169 5.10 0.70 -6.49
CA LEU A 169 5.77 1.28 -7.65
C LEU A 169 4.83 1.42 -8.87
N LEU A 170 4.06 0.37 -9.17
CA LEU A 170 3.07 0.37 -10.26
C LEU A 170 1.95 1.38 -9.99
N LEU A 171 1.38 1.38 -8.78
CA LEU A 171 0.33 2.32 -8.38
C LEU A 171 0.83 3.76 -8.37
N TYR A 172 2.06 4.01 -7.92
CA TYR A 172 2.66 5.34 -7.99
C TYR A 172 2.71 5.83 -9.44
N ASN A 173 3.22 5.01 -10.36
CA ASN A 173 3.31 5.37 -11.77
C ASN A 173 1.92 5.66 -12.36
N LEU A 174 0.97 4.75 -12.18
CA LEU A 174 -0.41 4.93 -12.66
C LEU A 174 -1.09 6.17 -12.05
N SER A 175 -0.84 6.47 -10.79
CA SER A 175 -1.35 7.70 -10.15
C SER A 175 -0.77 8.97 -10.79
N MET A 176 0.47 8.91 -11.30
CA MET A 176 1.10 10.03 -11.99
C MET A 176 0.50 10.20 -13.39
N ILE A 177 0.32 9.10 -14.13
CA ILE A 177 -0.35 9.11 -15.44
C ILE A 177 -1.76 9.70 -15.31
N ALA A 178 -2.55 9.20 -14.37
CA ALA A 178 -3.94 9.63 -14.18
C ALA A 178 -4.08 11.13 -13.85
N ARG A 179 -3.06 11.76 -13.26
CA ARG A 179 -3.08 13.18 -12.86
C ARG A 179 -2.41 14.11 -13.87
N TYR A 180 -1.34 13.66 -14.50
CA TYR A 180 -0.44 14.53 -15.26
C TYR A 180 -0.36 14.21 -16.75
N GLU A 181 -0.76 13.01 -17.17
CA GLU A 181 -0.77 12.58 -18.58
C GLU A 181 -2.22 12.42 -19.08
N THR A 182 -3.05 13.46 -18.87
CA THR A 182 -4.51 13.39 -19.06
C THR A 182 -4.93 13.00 -20.48
N MET A 183 -4.20 13.45 -21.51
CA MET A 183 -4.49 13.08 -22.91
C MET A 183 -4.23 11.60 -23.17
N TRP A 184 -3.04 11.08 -22.82
CA TRP A 184 -2.74 9.67 -23.03
C TRP A 184 -3.66 8.77 -22.18
N TRP A 185 -3.93 9.17 -20.94
CA TRP A 185 -4.84 8.43 -20.07
C TRP A 185 -6.26 8.38 -20.63
N GLY A 186 -6.78 9.52 -21.11
CA GLY A 186 -8.06 9.59 -21.79
C GLY A 186 -8.11 8.70 -23.04
N ASP A 187 -7.08 8.76 -23.88
CA ASP A 187 -6.98 7.95 -25.09
C ASP A 187 -6.90 6.45 -24.78
N CYS A 188 -6.15 6.06 -23.74
CA CYS A 188 -6.02 4.68 -23.28
C CYS A 188 -7.39 4.13 -22.84
N LEU A 189 -8.17 4.92 -22.08
CA LEU A 189 -9.50 4.53 -21.60
C LEU A 189 -10.56 4.49 -22.71
N GLN A 190 -10.52 5.46 -23.63
CA GLN A 190 -11.51 5.63 -24.68
C GLN A 190 -11.29 4.67 -25.84
N TYR A 191 -10.06 4.63 -26.37
CA TYR A 191 -9.76 3.95 -27.62
C TYR A 191 -9.18 2.55 -27.43
N LYS A 192 -8.60 2.25 -26.25
CA LYS A 192 -8.09 0.92 -25.88
C LYS A 192 -7.24 0.28 -26.98
N LYS A 193 -6.36 1.10 -27.59
CA LYS A 193 -5.61 0.75 -28.81
C LYS A 193 -4.52 -0.31 -28.57
N THR A 194 -4.06 -0.44 -27.33
CA THR A 194 -2.98 -1.35 -26.91
C THR A 194 -3.47 -2.21 -25.75
N ASP A 195 -2.70 -3.27 -25.45
CA ASP A 195 -2.96 -4.14 -24.30
C ASP A 195 -2.79 -3.43 -22.95
N ASP A 196 -2.22 -2.22 -22.94
CA ASP A 196 -2.05 -1.38 -21.74
C ASP A 196 -3.38 -1.27 -20.96
N TYR A 197 -4.50 -1.04 -21.65
CA TYR A 197 -5.80 -0.91 -20.97
C TYR A 197 -6.17 -2.18 -20.19
N SER A 198 -6.11 -3.34 -20.84
CA SER A 198 -6.49 -4.62 -20.25
C SER A 198 -5.58 -4.98 -19.09
N ILE A 199 -4.28 -4.76 -19.25
CA ILE A 199 -3.27 -5.02 -18.21
C ILE A 199 -3.48 -4.10 -17.01
N ILE A 200 -3.66 -2.79 -17.22
CA ILE A 200 -3.89 -1.83 -16.15
C ILE A 200 -5.18 -2.16 -15.40
N ARG A 201 -6.27 -2.50 -16.11
CA ARG A 201 -7.54 -2.90 -15.47
C ARG A 201 -7.40 -4.16 -14.64
N GLY A 202 -6.72 -5.19 -15.16
CA GLY A 202 -6.43 -6.41 -14.42
C GLY A 202 -5.59 -6.15 -13.17
N PHE A 203 -4.53 -5.35 -13.31
CA PHE A 203 -3.67 -4.96 -12.20
C PHE A 203 -4.43 -4.18 -11.12
N LEU A 204 -5.23 -3.17 -11.47
CA LEU A 204 -6.00 -2.39 -10.49
C LEU A 204 -7.00 -3.26 -9.72
N HIS A 205 -7.61 -4.24 -10.38
CA HIS A 205 -8.52 -5.19 -9.73
C HIS A 205 -7.77 -6.14 -8.79
N PHE A 206 -6.64 -6.68 -9.25
CA PHE A 206 -5.80 -7.54 -8.42
C PHE A 206 -5.27 -6.79 -7.20
N SER A 207 -4.76 -5.58 -7.41
CA SER A 207 -4.19 -4.74 -6.36
C SER A 207 -5.22 -4.32 -5.30
N SER A 208 -6.49 -4.13 -5.65
CA SER A 208 -7.54 -3.74 -4.70
C SER A 208 -7.87 -4.84 -3.69
N GLN A 209 -7.53 -6.09 -4.00
CA GLN A 209 -7.71 -7.24 -3.12
C GLN A 209 -6.39 -7.63 -2.44
N TYR A 210 -5.32 -7.75 -3.22
CA TYR A 210 -4.03 -8.26 -2.75
C TYR A 210 -3.44 -7.37 -1.65
N ILE A 211 -3.45 -6.05 -1.84
CA ILE A 211 -2.73 -5.14 -0.93
C ILE A 211 -3.40 -5.00 0.44
N PRO A 212 -4.73 -4.79 0.54
CA PRO A 212 -5.40 -4.83 1.84
C PRO A 212 -5.20 -6.19 2.53
N GLN A 213 -5.20 -7.30 1.79
CA GLN A 213 -4.96 -8.62 2.38
C GLN A 213 -3.53 -8.75 2.94
N ALA A 214 -2.51 -8.48 2.14
CA ALA A 214 -1.11 -8.66 2.52
C ALA A 214 -0.70 -7.76 3.69
N LEU A 215 -1.21 -6.52 3.73
CA LEU A 215 -0.89 -5.59 4.82
C LEU A 215 -1.72 -5.87 6.07
N LEU A 216 -2.91 -6.45 5.96
CA LEU A 216 -3.62 -7.00 7.12
C LEU A 216 -2.85 -8.17 7.73
N GLU A 217 -2.41 -9.13 6.90
CA GLU A 217 -1.61 -10.27 7.36
C GLU A 217 -0.34 -9.80 8.07
N PHE A 218 0.36 -8.80 7.52
CA PHE A 218 1.52 -8.19 8.18
C PHE A 218 1.20 -7.65 9.58
N LEU A 219 0.06 -6.97 9.75
CA LEU A 219 -0.36 -6.46 11.06
C LEU A 219 -0.80 -7.57 12.03
N LEU A 220 -1.28 -8.71 11.51
CA LEU A 220 -1.74 -9.85 12.30
C LEU A 220 -0.63 -10.83 12.68
N ASP A 221 0.49 -10.89 11.95
CA ASP A 221 1.58 -11.88 12.12
C ASP A 221 2.25 -11.85 13.52
N HIS A 222 1.91 -10.87 14.36
CA HIS A 222 2.37 -10.77 15.74
C HIS A 222 1.24 -10.58 16.78
N VAL A 223 -0.01 -10.84 16.38
CA VAL A 223 -1.14 -10.89 17.29
C VAL A 223 -1.16 -12.27 17.97
N HIS A 224 -1.21 -12.29 19.30
CA HIS A 224 -1.19 -13.52 20.11
C HIS A 224 -2.24 -14.54 19.58
N PRO A 225 -1.93 -15.85 19.51
CA PRO A 225 -2.79 -16.87 18.88
C PRO A 225 -4.23 -16.96 19.45
N VAL A 226 -4.45 -16.57 20.71
CA VAL A 226 -5.79 -16.54 21.32
C VAL A 226 -6.67 -15.42 20.72
N LYS A 227 -6.07 -14.28 20.34
CA LYS A 227 -6.78 -13.23 19.60
C LYS A 227 -6.96 -13.63 18.14
N GLN A 228 -5.99 -14.30 17.53
CA GLN A 228 -6.11 -14.86 16.18
C GLN A 228 -7.33 -15.79 16.06
N GLN A 229 -7.58 -16.67 17.03
CA GLN A 229 -8.77 -17.53 17.05
C GLN A 229 -10.10 -16.75 17.15
N LEU A 230 -10.15 -15.66 17.92
CA LEU A 230 -11.34 -14.80 18.02
C LEU A 230 -11.57 -13.98 16.74
N LEU A 231 -10.47 -13.53 16.12
CA LEU A 231 -10.43 -12.92 14.79
C LEU A 231 -10.99 -13.89 13.73
N ASP A 232 -10.50 -15.13 13.71
CA ASP A 232 -10.92 -16.16 12.75
C ASP A 232 -12.40 -16.53 12.93
N LEU A 233 -12.89 -16.57 14.17
CA LEU A 233 -14.32 -16.80 14.47
C LEU A 233 -15.22 -15.65 13.97
N SER A 234 -14.78 -14.40 14.11
CA SER A 234 -15.53 -13.24 13.57
C SER A 234 -15.53 -13.20 12.03
N ILE A 235 -14.45 -13.67 11.41
CA ILE A 235 -14.32 -13.76 9.94
C ILE A 235 -15.17 -14.92 9.39
N GLN A 236 -15.29 -16.03 10.11
CA GLN A 236 -16.12 -17.18 9.69
C GLN A 236 -17.63 -16.92 9.80
N GLN A 237 -18.07 -16.10 10.76
CA GLN A 237 -19.50 -15.74 10.88
C GLN A 237 -19.98 -14.83 9.72
N ASP A 238 -19.10 -13.98 9.20
CA ASP A 238 -19.39 -13.10 8.06
C ASP A 238 -19.33 -13.81 6.68
N LEU A 239 -18.78 -15.04 6.61
CA LEU A 239 -18.76 -15.86 5.39
C LEU A 239 -20.00 -16.76 5.24
N MET A 240 -20.87 -16.82 6.26
CA MET A 240 -22.12 -17.60 6.24
C MET A 240 -23.38 -16.74 5.97
N HIS A 241 -23.21 -15.47 5.62
CA HIS A 241 -24.29 -14.53 5.27
C HIS A 241 -23.93 -13.73 4.01
#